data_AF-A0A3E0HLK4-F1
#
_entry.id   AF-A0A3E0HLK4-F1
#
_cell.length_a   1.000
_cell.length_b   1.000
_cell.length_c   1.000
_cell.angle_alpha   90.00
_cell.angle_beta   90.00
_cell.angle_gamma   90.00
#
_symmetry.space_group_name_H-M   'P 1'
#
loop_
_entity.id
_entity.type
_entity.pdbx_description
1 polymer ?
#
loop_
_entity_poly.entity_id
_entity_poly.type
_entity_poly.pdbx_seq_one_letter_code
_entity_poly.pdbx_strand_id
1 'polypeptide(L)'
;MTDPTSIVGGPPSGARGEYGDLIPIRPASTGKPVVCLRGHRLELGGMTATYNHRYRLHATLCETCRTLETCSPNARRRAEWAHLDITRQHPADTAPTGGLVLVALPPAVGAMTGHIELRLDAVTVGAATLTCCLSCRTGSLDDVHVVPERRRLGYGRTLVTAALARAPAYTWTAPVPASTTGRAFRTRIEVPRAGAVCPHRAHESPECN
;
A
#
# COMPACT_ATOMS: atom_id res chain seq x y z
N MET A 1 43.67 3.37 41.45
CA MET A 1 43.16 4.35 40.49
C MET A 1 43.04 3.60 39.16
N THR A 2 41.89 2.98 38.94
CA THR A 2 41.64 2.01 37.86
C THR A 2 40.33 2.38 37.18
N ASP A 3 40.43 2.50 35.87
CA ASP A 3 39.46 3.00 34.90
C ASP A 3 38.26 2.04 34.73
N PRO A 4 37.00 2.50 34.80
CA PRO A 4 35.85 1.63 34.62
C PRO A 4 35.48 1.46 33.14
N THR A 5 35.66 0.24 32.63
CA THR A 5 34.77 -0.44 31.67
C THR A 5 34.19 0.41 30.53
N SER A 6 34.93 0.46 29.43
CA SER A 6 34.40 0.66 28.09
C SER A 6 33.51 -0.54 27.70
N ILE A 7 32.20 -0.42 27.85
CA ILE A 7 31.24 -1.34 27.24
C ILE A 7 31.08 -0.89 25.79
N VAL A 8 31.94 -1.41 24.92
CA VAL A 8 31.78 -1.28 23.48
C VAL A 8 30.53 -2.07 23.09
N GLY A 9 29.45 -1.35 22.79
CA GLY A 9 28.27 -1.91 22.15
C GLY A 9 28.66 -2.55 20.82
N GLY A 10 28.55 -3.87 20.74
CA GLY A 10 28.70 -4.59 19.48
C GLY A 10 27.67 -4.10 18.44
N PRO A 11 27.98 -4.20 17.14
CA PRO A 11 27.01 -3.84 16.10
C PRO A 11 25.72 -4.65 16.30
N PRO A 12 24.54 -4.04 16.13
CA PRO A 12 23.28 -4.78 16.22
C PRO A 12 23.29 -5.91 15.20
N SER A 13 23.22 -7.13 15.73
CA SER A 13 23.13 -8.36 14.97
C SER A 13 21.84 -8.29 14.15
N GLY A 14 21.95 -8.09 12.83
CA GLY A 14 20.82 -8.05 11.89
C GLY A 14 20.09 -9.40 11.71
N ALA A 15 19.90 -10.15 12.80
CA ALA A 15 19.14 -11.38 12.82
C ALA A 15 17.64 -11.06 12.72
N ARG A 16 16.95 -11.87 11.91
CA ARG A 16 15.52 -11.78 11.58
C ARG A 16 14.65 -11.48 12.81
N GLY A 17 13.97 -10.34 12.81
CA GLY A 17 12.86 -10.05 13.73
C GLY A 17 13.02 -8.80 14.61
N GLU A 18 14.23 -8.24 14.76
CA GLU A 18 14.44 -7.07 15.65
C GLU A 18 13.69 -5.80 15.20
N TYR A 19 13.38 -5.68 13.91
CA TYR A 19 12.69 -4.52 13.35
C TYR A 19 11.19 -4.75 13.13
N GLY A 20 10.66 -5.92 13.51
CA GLY A 20 9.29 -6.36 13.22
C GLY A 20 9.15 -7.06 11.86
N ASP A 21 8.16 -7.96 11.78
CA ASP A 21 7.87 -8.73 10.56
C ASP A 21 7.04 -7.91 9.55
N LEU A 22 7.12 -8.33 8.28
CA LEU A 22 6.21 -7.85 7.24
C LEU A 22 4.83 -8.46 7.43
N ILE A 23 3.93 -7.66 8.00
CA ILE A 23 2.52 -7.99 8.15
C ILE A 23 1.70 -7.43 6.98
N PRO A 24 0.47 -7.92 6.76
CA PRO A 24 -0.45 -7.27 5.83
C PRO A 24 -0.68 -5.81 6.21
N ILE A 25 -0.99 -4.99 5.20
CA ILE A 25 -1.43 -3.61 5.39
C ILE A 25 -2.86 -3.43 4.92
N ARG A 26 -3.53 -2.43 5.47
CA ARG A 26 -4.80 -1.92 4.99
C ARG A 26 -4.70 -0.40 4.75
N PRO A 27 -5.37 0.10 3.70
CA PRO A 27 -5.56 1.52 3.59
C PRO A 27 -6.40 2.00 4.78
N ALA A 28 -5.89 2.97 5.52
CA ALA A 28 -6.66 3.63 6.56
C ALA A 28 -7.66 4.56 5.87
N SER A 29 -8.91 4.12 5.75
CA SER A 29 -10.04 5.02 5.50
C SER A 29 -10.55 5.55 6.84
N THR A 30 -11.14 6.74 6.85
CA THR A 30 -11.77 7.31 8.06
C THR A 30 -12.72 6.30 8.72
N GLY A 31 -12.33 5.78 9.88
CA GLY A 31 -13.12 4.82 10.67
C GLY A 31 -12.29 3.70 11.30
N LYS A 32 -12.79 3.17 12.42
CA LYS A 32 -12.19 1.96 13.04
C LYS A 32 -12.58 0.73 12.21
N PRO A 33 -11.66 -0.24 12.02
CA PRO A 33 -12.02 -1.49 11.35
C PRO A 33 -13.11 -2.22 12.15
N VAL A 34 -14.13 -2.71 11.46
CA VAL A 34 -15.26 -3.44 12.08
C VAL A 34 -15.03 -4.96 12.04
N VAL A 35 -14.27 -5.43 11.03
CA VAL A 35 -13.93 -6.85 10.84
C VAL A 35 -12.42 -7.03 10.62
N CYS A 36 -11.89 -8.16 11.09
CA CYS A 36 -10.48 -8.51 10.86
C CYS A 36 -10.25 -9.08 9.46
N LEU A 37 -8.99 -9.33 9.08
CA LEU A 37 -8.62 -9.92 7.78
C LEU A 37 -9.19 -11.32 7.52
N ARG A 38 -9.63 -12.02 8.56
CA ARG A 38 -10.29 -13.34 8.47
C ARG A 38 -11.82 -13.27 8.61
N GLY A 39 -12.40 -12.07 8.80
CA GLY A 39 -13.84 -11.88 8.88
C GLY A 39 -14.45 -11.93 10.29
N HIS A 40 -13.65 -12.04 11.36
CA HIS A 40 -14.18 -11.91 12.73
C HIS A 40 -14.65 -10.47 12.99
N ARG A 41 -15.81 -10.31 13.63
CA ARG A 41 -16.33 -9.01 14.09
C ARG A 41 -15.49 -8.54 15.28
N LEU A 42 -14.84 -7.39 15.16
CA LEU A 42 -13.88 -6.88 16.14
C LEU A 42 -14.55 -6.36 17.42
N GLU A 43 -15.81 -5.93 17.32
CA GLU A 43 -16.62 -5.52 18.49
C GLU A 43 -16.91 -6.69 19.46
N LEU A 44 -16.99 -7.92 18.94
CA LEU A 44 -17.25 -9.13 19.73
C LEU A 44 -15.94 -9.83 20.13
N GLY A 45 -15.04 -9.94 19.15
CA GLY A 45 -13.82 -10.73 19.27
C GLY A 45 -12.64 -10.01 19.91
N GLY A 46 -12.76 -8.69 20.15
CA GLY A 46 -11.72 -7.84 20.68
C GLY A 46 -10.68 -7.40 19.65
N MET A 47 -10.11 -6.22 19.86
CA MET A 47 -8.97 -5.71 19.10
C MET A 47 -7.96 -5.03 20.02
N THR A 48 -6.69 -5.19 19.69
CA THR A 48 -5.58 -4.51 20.37
C THR A 48 -4.87 -3.60 19.38
N ALA A 49 -4.62 -2.35 19.79
CA ALA A 49 -3.78 -1.43 19.03
C ALA A 49 -2.31 -1.81 19.23
N THR A 50 -1.57 -1.89 18.13
CA THR A 50 -0.14 -2.23 18.11
C THR A 50 0.62 -1.22 17.26
N TYR A 51 1.94 -1.39 17.18
CA TYR A 51 2.79 -0.59 16.31
C TYR A 51 3.79 -1.51 15.62
N ASN A 52 3.86 -1.40 14.29
CA ASN A 52 4.81 -2.17 13.50
C ASN A 52 6.04 -1.29 13.20
N HIS A 53 7.17 -1.60 13.84
CA HIS A 53 8.42 -0.84 13.69
C HIS A 53 8.97 -0.89 12.26
N ARG A 54 8.76 -1.99 11.53
CA ARG A 54 9.25 -2.20 10.17
C ARG A 54 8.61 -1.23 9.20
N TYR A 55 7.30 -1.02 9.33
CA TYR A 55 6.57 -0.05 8.53
C TYR A 55 6.54 1.35 9.16
N ARG A 56 6.84 1.47 10.46
CA ARG A 56 6.63 2.68 11.25
C ARG A 56 5.17 3.15 11.22
N LEU A 57 4.24 2.20 11.34
CA LEU A 57 2.80 2.43 11.25
C LEU A 57 2.10 1.86 12.48
N HIS A 58 0.99 2.51 12.85
CA HIS A 58 0.03 1.89 13.77
C HIS A 58 -0.58 0.65 13.13
N ALA A 59 -0.86 -0.34 13.97
CA ALA A 59 -1.39 -1.61 13.57
C ALA A 59 -2.54 -2.04 14.49
N THR A 60 -3.28 -3.05 14.04
CA THR A 60 -4.35 -3.67 14.81
C THR A 60 -4.17 -5.18 14.80
N LEU A 61 -4.36 -5.76 15.98
CA LEU A 61 -4.34 -7.18 16.23
C LEU A 61 -5.75 -7.66 16.59
N CYS A 62 -6.23 -8.68 15.90
CA CYS A 62 -7.48 -9.37 16.24
C CYS A 62 -7.22 -10.40 17.33
N GLU A 63 -7.85 -10.20 18.49
CA GLU A 63 -7.66 -11.04 19.67
C GLU A 63 -8.15 -12.46 19.47
N THR A 64 -9.29 -12.64 18.81
CA THR A 64 -9.78 -13.98 18.42
C THR A 64 -8.79 -14.71 17.51
N CYS A 65 -8.26 -14.04 16.48
CA CYS A 65 -7.25 -14.65 15.61
C CYS A 65 -6.00 -15.01 16.41
N ARG A 66 -5.51 -14.12 17.27
CA ARG A 66 -4.34 -14.36 18.12
C ARG A 66 -4.51 -15.64 18.93
N THR A 67 -5.62 -15.77 19.65
CA THR A 67 -5.91 -16.95 20.47
C THR A 67 -5.93 -18.22 19.64
N LEU A 68 -6.65 -18.22 18.50
CA LEU A 68 -6.72 -19.38 17.60
C LEU A 68 -5.38 -19.74 16.95
N GLU A 69 -4.55 -18.74 16.64
CA GLU A 69 -3.23 -18.94 16.01
C GLU A 69 -2.18 -19.47 16.99
N THR A 70 -2.38 -19.31 18.31
CA THR A 70 -1.54 -19.97 19.34
C THR A 70 -1.49 -21.48 19.16
N CYS A 71 -2.55 -22.08 18.60
CA CYS A 71 -2.63 -23.51 18.31
C CYS A 71 -1.96 -23.91 16.97
N SER A 72 -1.46 -22.94 16.18
CA SER A 72 -0.80 -23.19 14.89
C SER A 72 0.14 -22.03 14.51
N PRO A 73 1.44 -22.10 14.88
CA PRO A 73 2.40 -20.99 14.73
C PRO A 73 2.59 -20.48 13.30
N ASN A 74 2.36 -21.32 12.29
CA ASN A 74 2.41 -20.93 10.87
C ASN A 74 1.26 -19.98 10.44
N ALA A 75 0.24 -19.81 11.28
CA ALA A 75 -0.94 -19.02 11.00
C ALA A 75 -0.76 -17.53 11.35
N ARG A 76 0.33 -17.14 12.03
CA ARG A 76 0.56 -15.85 12.72
C ARG A 76 0.44 -14.57 11.87
N ARG A 77 0.43 -14.67 10.55
CA ARG A 77 0.59 -13.52 9.64
C ARG A 77 -0.71 -12.84 9.21
N ARG A 78 -1.85 -13.17 9.83
CA ARG A 78 -3.15 -12.56 9.50
C ARG A 78 -3.95 -12.05 10.70
N ALA A 79 -3.54 -12.36 11.93
CA ALA A 79 -4.15 -11.75 13.11
C ALA A 79 -3.85 -10.25 13.19
N GLU A 80 -2.69 -9.81 12.70
CA GLU A 80 -2.23 -8.43 12.75
C GLU A 80 -2.17 -7.79 11.36
N TRP A 81 -2.46 -6.48 11.28
CA TRP A 81 -2.24 -5.68 10.09
C TRP A 81 -1.93 -4.23 10.42
N ALA A 82 -1.07 -3.60 9.62
CA ALA A 82 -0.75 -2.19 9.72
C ALA A 82 -1.71 -1.31 8.92
N HIS A 83 -1.85 -0.06 9.33
CA HIS A 83 -2.71 0.93 8.71
C HIS A 83 -1.85 1.98 8.00
N LEU A 84 -1.95 2.04 6.67
CA LEU A 84 -1.30 3.09 5.89
C LEU A 84 -2.32 4.16 5.53
N ASP A 85 -2.07 5.39 5.97
CA ASP A 85 -2.86 6.55 5.54
C ASP A 85 -2.59 6.82 4.05
N ILE A 86 -3.61 6.58 3.23
CA ILE A 86 -3.54 6.72 1.78
C ILE A 86 -3.65 8.17 1.29
N THR A 87 -4.07 9.07 2.17
CA THR A 87 -4.18 10.51 1.87
C THR A 87 -2.83 11.20 2.04
N ARG A 88 -1.94 10.62 2.85
CA ARG A 88 -0.59 11.13 3.07
C ARG A 88 0.39 10.62 2.00
N GLN A 89 0.40 11.30 0.85
CA GLN A 89 1.35 11.02 -0.24
C GLN A 89 2.44 12.09 -0.26
N HIS A 90 3.70 11.66 -0.28
CA HIS A 90 4.85 12.55 -0.22
C HIS A 90 5.41 12.84 -1.62
N PRO A 91 5.84 14.08 -1.92
CA PRO A 91 6.74 14.33 -3.04
C PRO A 91 8.05 13.52 -2.92
N ALA A 92 8.69 13.21 -4.05
CA ALA A 92 9.87 12.33 -4.10
C ALA A 92 11.08 12.84 -3.29
N ASP A 93 11.27 14.15 -3.28
CA ASP A 93 12.36 14.88 -2.63
C ASP A 93 12.19 15.02 -1.11
N THR A 94 10.95 14.94 -0.63
CA THR A 94 10.58 15.10 0.79
C THR A 94 10.06 13.81 1.42
N ALA A 95 10.09 12.70 0.68
CA ALA A 95 9.62 11.41 1.16
C ALA A 95 10.50 10.87 2.30
N PRO A 96 9.90 10.40 3.41
CA PRO A 96 10.66 9.74 4.46
C PRO A 96 11.47 8.55 3.93
N THR A 97 12.71 8.42 4.39
CA THR A 97 13.61 7.35 3.96
C THR A 97 13.42 6.04 4.73
N GLY A 98 12.65 6.04 5.81
CA GLY A 98 12.39 4.87 6.65
C GLY A 98 10.90 4.59 6.84
N GLY A 99 10.55 3.31 6.96
CA GLY A 99 9.17 2.85 7.06
C GLY A 99 8.48 2.68 5.69
N LEU A 100 7.18 2.44 5.72
CA LEU A 100 6.35 2.26 4.53
C LEU A 100 5.61 3.56 4.20
N VAL A 101 5.85 4.12 3.02
CA VAL A 101 5.30 5.42 2.61
C VAL A 101 4.80 5.39 1.17
N LEU A 102 3.84 6.26 0.87
CA LEU A 102 3.40 6.54 -0.49
C LEU A 102 4.14 7.77 -1.02
N VAL A 103 4.72 7.64 -2.21
CA VAL A 103 5.41 8.73 -2.91
C VAL A 103 4.68 9.06 -4.18
N ALA A 104 4.27 10.32 -4.31
CA ALA A 104 3.66 10.87 -5.50
C ALA A 104 4.74 11.42 -6.43
N LEU A 105 4.85 10.86 -7.63
CA LEU A 105 5.67 11.46 -8.67
C LEU A 105 4.77 12.32 -9.57
N PRO A 106 5.18 13.56 -9.87
CA PRO A 106 4.47 14.37 -10.84
C PRO A 106 4.54 13.70 -12.23
N PRO A 107 3.55 13.94 -13.09
CA PRO A 107 3.70 13.59 -14.50
C PRO A 107 4.93 14.27 -15.09
N ALA A 108 5.53 13.64 -16.10
CA ALA A 108 6.48 14.35 -16.97
C ALA A 108 5.81 15.61 -17.55
N VAL A 109 6.58 16.66 -17.84
CA VAL A 109 6.05 17.90 -18.41
C VAL A 109 5.22 17.59 -19.66
N GLY A 110 3.95 18.03 -19.66
CA GLY A 110 3.01 17.78 -20.76
C GLY A 110 2.24 16.45 -20.70
N ALA A 111 2.56 15.54 -19.77
CA ALA A 111 1.85 14.27 -19.62
C ALA A 111 0.65 14.37 -18.66
N MET A 112 -0.42 13.67 -18.97
CA MET A 112 -1.57 13.49 -18.05
C MET A 112 -1.39 12.32 -17.08
N THR A 113 -0.27 11.61 -17.19
CA THR A 113 0.03 10.35 -16.51
C THR A 113 0.80 10.59 -15.22
N GLY A 114 0.12 10.43 -14.09
CA GLY A 114 0.73 10.46 -12.77
C GLY A 114 1.22 9.08 -12.32
N HIS A 115 2.14 9.08 -11.37
CA HIS A 115 2.66 7.84 -10.79
C HIS A 115 2.64 7.90 -9.25
N ILE A 116 2.39 6.76 -8.62
CA ILE A 116 2.47 6.56 -7.17
C ILE A 116 3.41 5.39 -6.92
N GLU A 117 4.45 5.60 -6.14
CA GLU A 117 5.28 4.53 -5.61
C GLU A 117 4.89 4.22 -4.17
N LEU A 118 4.88 2.93 -3.83
CA LEU A 118 4.89 2.46 -2.46
C LEU A 118 6.34 2.10 -2.12
N ARG A 119 6.97 2.85 -1.22
CA ARG A 119 8.36 2.63 -0.80
C ARG A 119 8.42 2.06 0.61
N LEU A 120 9.30 1.09 0.81
CA LEU A 120 9.69 0.58 2.12
C LEU A 120 11.18 0.86 2.33
N ASP A 121 11.50 1.71 3.29
CA ASP A 121 12.85 2.25 3.51
C ASP A 121 13.51 2.78 2.24
N ALA A 122 12.82 3.71 1.57
CA ALA A 122 13.21 4.29 0.28
C ALA A 122 13.27 3.32 -0.92
N VAL A 123 13.11 2.01 -0.73
CA VAL A 123 13.07 1.04 -1.82
C VAL A 123 11.64 0.86 -2.34
N THR A 124 11.43 1.04 -3.63
CA THR A 124 10.13 0.81 -4.28
C THR A 124 9.75 -0.67 -4.21
N VAL A 125 8.63 -0.97 -3.53
CA VAL A 125 8.07 -2.32 -3.38
C VAL A 125 6.78 -2.52 -4.19
N GLY A 126 6.26 -1.45 -4.78
CA GLY A 126 5.15 -1.47 -5.71
C GLY A 126 4.88 -0.08 -6.26
N ALA A 127 4.09 -0.02 -7.33
CA ALA A 127 3.75 1.22 -7.98
C ALA A 127 2.37 1.16 -8.65
N ALA A 128 1.79 2.32 -8.88
CA ALA A 128 0.60 2.50 -9.69
C ALA A 128 0.78 3.64 -10.67
N THR A 129 0.36 3.41 -11.91
CA THR A 129 0.33 4.41 -12.98
C THR A 129 -1.13 4.77 -13.26
N LEU A 130 -1.40 6.07 -13.35
CA LEU A 130 -2.75 6.58 -13.55
C LEU A 130 -2.75 7.74 -14.54
N THR A 131 -3.79 7.83 -15.35
CA THR A 131 -4.04 8.97 -16.23
C THR A 131 -5.26 9.73 -15.73
N CYS A 132 -5.19 11.05 -15.60
CA CYS A 132 -6.32 11.88 -15.18
C CYS A 132 -6.60 12.99 -16.20
N CYS A 133 -7.86 13.15 -16.60
CA CYS A 133 -8.32 14.28 -17.39
C CYS A 133 -9.04 15.30 -16.53
N LEU A 134 -8.43 16.47 -16.38
CA LEU A 134 -8.98 17.60 -15.64
C LEU A 134 -10.29 18.09 -16.27
N SER A 135 -10.34 18.21 -17.60
CA SER A 135 -11.51 18.73 -18.32
C SER A 135 -12.73 17.80 -18.22
N CYS A 136 -12.54 16.50 -18.40
CA CYS A 136 -13.62 15.52 -18.37
C CYS A 136 -13.91 14.97 -16.97
N ARG A 137 -13.06 15.26 -15.97
CA ARG A 137 -13.10 14.66 -14.62
C ARG A 137 -13.15 13.13 -14.66
N THR A 138 -12.35 12.54 -15.56
CA THR A 138 -12.22 11.08 -15.72
C THR A 138 -10.82 10.64 -15.34
N GLY A 139 -10.72 9.53 -14.62
CA GLY A 139 -9.46 8.90 -14.25
C GLY A 139 -9.36 7.48 -14.79
N SER A 140 -8.15 7.03 -15.08
CA SER A 140 -7.86 5.65 -15.39
C SER A 140 -6.68 5.15 -14.58
N LEU A 141 -6.80 3.97 -14.01
CA LEU A 141 -5.72 3.27 -13.33
C LEU A 141 -5.14 2.25 -14.30
N ASP A 142 -4.01 2.58 -14.91
CA ASP A 142 -3.46 1.91 -16.09
C ASP A 142 -2.66 0.66 -15.72
N ASP A 143 -1.83 0.78 -14.68
CA ASP A 143 -1.05 -0.33 -14.17
C ASP A 143 -0.95 -0.30 -12.65
N VAL A 144 -0.87 -1.49 -12.05
CA VAL A 144 -0.53 -1.68 -10.64
C VAL A 144 0.44 -2.85 -10.54
N HIS A 145 1.65 -2.54 -10.09
CA HIS A 145 2.71 -3.51 -9.90
C HIS A 145 3.08 -3.64 -8.42
N VAL A 146 3.36 -4.87 -8.01
CA VAL A 146 3.95 -5.18 -6.69
C VAL A 146 5.00 -6.27 -6.91
N VAL A 147 6.19 -6.05 -6.35
CA VAL A 147 7.30 -7.00 -6.47
C VAL A 147 6.87 -8.38 -5.92
N PRO A 148 7.22 -9.50 -6.57
CA PRO A 148 6.66 -10.82 -6.25
C PRO A 148 6.71 -11.21 -4.77
N GLU A 149 7.81 -10.89 -4.09
CA GLU A 149 8.12 -11.23 -2.71
C GLU A 149 7.26 -10.45 -1.70
N ARG A 150 6.61 -9.37 -2.15
CA ARG A 150 5.77 -8.48 -1.34
C ARG A 150 4.28 -8.60 -1.67
N ARG A 151 3.91 -9.51 -2.57
CA ARG A 151 2.51 -9.77 -2.91
C ARG A 151 1.77 -10.36 -1.72
N ARG A 152 0.44 -10.27 -1.76
CA ARG A 152 -0.50 -10.76 -0.71
C ARG A 152 -0.37 -10.06 0.65
N LEU A 153 0.40 -8.96 0.74
CA LEU A 153 0.46 -8.08 1.91
C LEU A 153 -0.51 -6.89 1.82
N GLY A 154 -1.35 -6.79 0.79
CA GLY A 154 -2.31 -5.68 0.64
C GLY A 154 -1.75 -4.44 -0.07
N TYR A 155 -0.49 -4.46 -0.52
CA TYR A 155 0.18 -3.36 -1.22
C TYR A 155 -0.57 -2.90 -2.46
N GLY A 156 -0.96 -3.85 -3.34
CA GLY A 156 -1.70 -3.53 -4.56
C GLY A 156 -3.06 -2.89 -4.27
N ARG A 157 -3.79 -3.35 -3.24
CA ARG A 157 -5.06 -2.72 -2.84
C ARG A 157 -4.83 -1.30 -2.35
N THR A 158 -3.77 -1.10 -1.58
CA THR A 158 -3.42 0.21 -1.02
C THR A 158 -3.04 1.20 -2.12
N LEU A 159 -2.26 0.75 -3.11
CA LEU A 159 -1.92 1.53 -4.31
C LEU A 159 -3.15 1.94 -5.12
N VAL A 160 -4.10 1.01 -5.33
CA VAL A 160 -5.39 1.34 -5.96
C VAL A 160 -6.11 2.42 -5.16
N THR A 161 -6.31 2.20 -3.86
CA THR A 161 -7.05 3.17 -3.01
C THR A 161 -6.36 4.54 -3.00
N ALA A 162 -5.03 4.59 -2.94
CA ALA A 162 -4.24 5.82 -3.01
C ALA A 162 -4.40 6.54 -4.36
N ALA A 163 -4.44 5.79 -5.47
CA ALA A 163 -4.68 6.37 -6.80
C ALA A 163 -6.08 7.00 -6.89
N LEU A 164 -7.12 6.28 -6.46
CA LEU A 164 -8.49 6.78 -6.47
C LEU A 164 -8.66 8.02 -5.58
N ALA A 165 -7.97 8.04 -4.43
CA ALA A 165 -8.03 9.16 -3.48
C ALA A 165 -7.40 10.46 -3.99
N ARG A 166 -6.58 10.43 -5.04
CA ARG A 166 -6.06 11.66 -5.66
C ARG A 166 -7.16 12.49 -6.32
N ALA A 167 -8.22 11.85 -6.80
CA ALA A 167 -9.33 12.50 -7.47
C ALA A 167 -10.65 11.80 -7.11
N PRO A 168 -11.15 11.98 -5.88
CA PRO A 168 -12.33 11.25 -5.40
C PRO A 168 -13.61 11.61 -6.15
N ALA A 169 -13.65 12.79 -6.78
CA ALA A 169 -14.77 13.24 -7.60
C ALA A 169 -14.72 12.76 -9.05
N TYR A 170 -13.72 11.96 -9.44
CA TYR A 170 -13.54 11.52 -10.83
C TYR A 170 -14.26 10.21 -11.08
N THR A 171 -14.73 10.05 -12.32
CA THR A 171 -15.18 8.74 -12.82
C THR A 171 -13.96 7.90 -13.15
N TRP A 172 -13.69 6.89 -12.33
CA TRP A 172 -12.52 6.03 -12.48
C TRP A 172 -12.81 4.78 -13.32
N THR A 173 -11.84 4.43 -14.16
CA THR A 173 -11.81 3.18 -14.92
C THR A 173 -10.51 2.43 -14.67
N ALA A 174 -10.49 1.12 -14.87
CA ALA A 174 -9.25 0.35 -14.91
C ALA A 174 -9.39 -0.79 -15.92
N PRO A 175 -8.49 -0.89 -16.92
CA PRO A 175 -8.52 -1.94 -17.93
C PRO A 175 -8.39 -3.33 -17.28
N VAL A 176 -8.79 -4.36 -18.03
CA VAL A 176 -8.64 -5.75 -17.59
C VAL A 176 -7.18 -6.16 -17.83
N PRO A 177 -6.42 -6.57 -16.80
CA PRO A 177 -5.03 -6.96 -17.00
C PRO A 177 -4.89 -8.19 -17.91
N ALA A 178 -3.82 -8.25 -18.70
CA ALA A 178 -3.52 -9.39 -19.57
C ALA A 178 -3.07 -10.64 -18.80
N SER A 179 -2.45 -10.48 -17.62
CA SER A 179 -1.95 -11.60 -16.81
C SER A 179 -3.06 -12.25 -15.98
N THR A 180 -2.99 -13.57 -15.78
CA THR A 180 -3.95 -14.30 -14.93
C THR A 180 -3.93 -13.80 -13.48
N THR A 181 -2.74 -13.49 -12.93
CA THR A 181 -2.60 -12.89 -11.61
C THR A 181 -3.26 -11.51 -11.55
N GLY A 182 -3.06 -10.68 -12.56
CA GLY A 182 -3.68 -9.36 -12.66
C GLY A 182 -5.20 -9.45 -12.74
N ARG A 183 -5.75 -10.37 -13.55
CA ARG A 183 -7.20 -10.63 -13.59
C ARG A 183 -7.75 -11.07 -12.23
N ALA A 184 -7.08 -12.02 -11.57
CA ALA A 184 -7.49 -12.50 -10.24
C ALA A 184 -7.42 -11.42 -9.15
N PHE A 185 -6.48 -10.48 -9.28
CA PHE A 185 -6.43 -9.29 -8.43
C PHE A 185 -7.59 -8.34 -8.76
N ARG A 186 -7.84 -8.08 -10.04
CA ARG A 186 -8.86 -7.16 -10.54
C ARG A 186 -10.28 -7.53 -10.12
N THR A 187 -10.59 -8.82 -9.97
CA THR A 187 -11.90 -9.29 -9.47
C THR A 187 -12.16 -8.95 -8.01
N ARG A 188 -11.14 -8.53 -7.25
CA ARG A 188 -11.22 -8.22 -5.80
C ARG A 188 -11.14 -6.72 -5.51
N ILE A 189 -11.23 -5.89 -6.54
CA ILE A 189 -11.06 -4.45 -6.50
C ILE A 189 -12.23 -3.79 -7.24
N GLU A 190 -12.95 -2.93 -6.53
CA GLU A 190 -14.14 -2.23 -7.02
C GLU A 190 -13.74 -0.98 -7.80
N VAL A 191 -13.33 -1.18 -9.06
CA VAL A 191 -13.18 -0.10 -10.04
C VAL A 191 -13.95 -0.50 -11.30
N PRO A 192 -14.75 0.38 -11.92
CA PRO A 192 -15.40 0.08 -13.20
C PRO A 192 -14.41 -0.30 -14.31
N ARG A 193 -14.80 -1.19 -15.22
CA ARG A 193 -13.97 -1.56 -16.39
C ARG A 193 -14.02 -0.50 -17.48
N ALA A 194 -15.21 0.06 -17.69
CA ALA A 194 -15.50 1.06 -18.70
C ALA A 194 -16.23 2.24 -18.05
N GLY A 195 -16.03 3.41 -18.63
CA GLY A 195 -16.67 4.66 -18.29
C GLY A 195 -16.74 5.52 -19.55
N ALA A 196 -17.24 6.76 -19.43
CA ALA A 196 -17.23 7.68 -20.56
C ALA A 196 -15.80 7.78 -21.14
N VAL A 197 -15.65 7.48 -22.43
CA VAL A 197 -14.37 7.60 -23.12
C VAL A 197 -14.02 9.08 -23.18
N CYS A 198 -12.88 9.44 -22.60
CA CYS A 198 -12.40 10.80 -22.64
C CYS A 198 -11.82 11.10 -24.03
N PRO A 199 -12.38 12.05 -24.80
CA PRO A 199 -11.88 12.38 -26.14
C PRO A 199 -10.44 12.94 -26.09
N HIS A 200 -10.09 13.66 -25.02
CA HIS A 200 -8.73 14.19 -24.82
C HIS A 200 -7.67 13.11 -24.61
N ARG A 201 -8.07 11.89 -24.26
CA ARG A 201 -7.15 10.78 -24.04
C ARG A 201 -6.70 10.11 -25.33
N ALA A 202 -7.44 10.28 -26.43
CA ALA A 202 -7.12 9.68 -27.72
C ALA A 202 -6.05 10.45 -28.51
N HIS A 203 -5.62 11.63 -28.03
CA HIS A 203 -4.73 12.54 -28.77
C HIS A 203 -3.25 12.46 -28.37
N GLU A 204 -2.85 11.64 -27.39
CA GLU A 204 -1.44 11.36 -27.09
C GLU A 204 -0.90 10.24 -28.03
N SER A 205 -0.86 10.49 -29.33
CA SER A 205 0.06 9.76 -30.24
C SER A 205 1.38 10.53 -30.26
N PRO A 206 2.54 9.90 -30.07
CA PRO A 206 3.81 10.57 -30.28
C PRO A 206 3.91 10.88 -31.77
N GLU A 207 4.09 12.16 -32.12
CA GLU A 207 4.56 12.54 -33.43
C GLU A 207 5.90 11.82 -33.66
N CYS A 208 5.95 10.97 -34.68
CA CYS A 208 7.19 10.41 -35.19
C CYS A 208 8.10 11.57 -35.61
N ASN A 209 9.32 11.59 -35.10
CA ASN A 209 10.45 12.32 -35.69
C ASN A 209 11.63 11.36 -35.80
#